data_AF-B9KXY2-F1
#
_entry.id   AF-B9KXY2-F1
#
_cell.length_a   1.000
_cell.length_b   1.000
_cell.length_c   1.000
_cell.angle_alpha   90.00
_cell.angle_beta   90.00
_cell.angle_gamma   90.00
#
_symmetry.space_group_name_H-M   'P 1'
#
loop_
_entity.id
_entity.type
_entity.pdbx_description
1 polymer ?
#
loop_
_entity_poly.entity_id
_entity_poly.type
_entity_poly.pdbx_seq_one_letter_code
_entity_poly.pdbx_strand_id
1 'polypeptide(L)'
;MAQAVATRPFTGEEYLESLRDGREVYVYGERVTDVTTHPAFRNAARMVARLYDALHDPAKKDILTVETDTGNGGFTHPFFRAPPARSRTSSAPATPSPNGRV
;
A
#
# COMPACT_ATOMS: atom_id res chain seq x y z
N MET A 1 11.39 24.78 5.08
CA MET A 1 11.70 23.50 5.73
C MET A 1 11.88 22.47 4.62
N ALA A 2 13.11 22.11 4.27
CA ALA A 2 13.35 21.06 3.28
C ALA A 2 12.86 19.75 3.88
N GLN A 3 11.77 19.18 3.35
CA GLN A 3 11.36 17.83 3.72
C GLN A 3 12.53 16.91 3.35
N ALA A 4 13.02 16.12 4.30
CA ALA A 4 13.86 14.99 4.00
C ALA A 4 13.11 14.17 2.94
N VAL A 5 13.69 14.05 1.75
CA VAL A 5 13.01 13.37 0.65
C VAL A 5 12.92 11.90 1.06
N ALA A 6 11.72 11.43 1.40
CA ALA A 6 11.53 10.07 1.85
C ALA A 6 11.91 9.12 0.71
N THR A 7 12.92 8.28 0.94
CA THR A 7 13.48 7.34 -0.06
C THR A 7 12.96 5.92 0.13
N ARG A 8 12.15 5.68 1.17
CA ARG A 8 11.55 4.37 1.45
C ARG A 8 10.12 4.51 1.95
N PRO A 9 9.28 3.48 1.76
CA PRO A 9 7.98 3.40 2.41
C PRO A 9 8.13 3.28 3.93
N PHE A 10 7.03 3.48 4.66
CA PHE A 10 6.99 3.24 6.10
C PHE A 10 7.31 1.78 6.44
N THR A 11 7.95 1.55 7.59
CA THR A 11 7.95 0.24 8.24
C THR A 11 6.60 -0.01 8.91
N GLY A 12 6.33 -1.25 9.34
CA GLY A 12 5.12 -1.57 10.09
C GLY A 12 5.00 -0.78 11.40
N GLU A 13 6.12 -0.54 12.08
CA GLU A 13 6.16 0.28 13.30
C GLU A 13 5.85 1.76 13.00
N GLU A 14 6.49 2.34 11.98
CA GLU A 14 6.23 3.71 11.56
C GLU A 14 4.78 3.89 11.08
N TYR A 15 4.23 2.88 10.40
CA TYR A 15 2.82 2.86 10.00
C TYR A 15 1.90 2.88 11.23
N LEU A 16 2.15 2.03 12.24
CA LEU A 16 1.32 2.01 13.46
C LEU A 16 1.42 3.34 14.22
N GLU A 17 2.60 3.94 14.31
CA GLU A 17 2.77 5.25 14.94
C GLU A 17 2.03 6.34 14.16
N SER A 18 2.03 6.28 12.82
CA SER A 18 1.28 7.22 11.98
C SER A 18 -0.23 7.17 12.19
N LEU A 19 -0.76 6.08 12.75
CA LEU A 19 -2.19 5.96 13.08
C LEU A 19 -2.57 6.66 14.39
N ARG A 20 -1.59 7.11 15.19
CA ARG A 20 -1.79 7.83 16.46
C ARG A 20 -1.82 9.34 16.27
N ASP A 21 -2.56 9.79 15.27
CA ASP A 21 -2.70 11.20 14.87
C ASP A 21 -3.87 11.92 15.56
N GLY A 22 -4.59 11.24 16.46
CA GLY A 22 -5.77 11.80 17.13
C GLY A 22 -7.05 11.78 16.29
N ARG A 23 -7.10 10.95 15.22
CA ARG A 23 -8.29 10.76 14.38
C ARG A 23 -9.55 10.46 15.18
N GLU A 24 -10.67 10.99 14.71
CA GLU A 24 -11.99 10.76 15.31
C GLU A 24 -12.63 9.53 14.68
N VAL A 25 -12.52 8.40 15.37
CA VAL A 25 -13.14 7.13 14.96
C VAL A 25 -14.19 6.75 15.99
N TYR A 26 -15.39 6.41 15.52
CA TYR A 26 -16.50 5.97 16.36
C TYR A 26 -16.85 4.52 16.03
N VAL A 27 -17.02 3.70 17.07
CA VAL A 27 -17.42 2.29 16.93
C VAL A 27 -18.36 1.91 18.07
N TYR A 28 -19.46 1.24 17.75
CA TYR A 28 -20.50 0.88 18.74
C TYR A 28 -21.02 2.04 19.61
N GLY A 29 -20.99 3.28 19.09
CA GLY A 29 -21.44 4.48 19.80
C GLY A 29 -20.38 5.13 20.70
N GLU A 30 -19.18 4.57 20.80
CA GLU A 30 -18.06 5.13 21.57
C GLU A 30 -16.97 5.70 20.66
N ARG A 31 -16.29 6.75 21.13
CA ARG A 31 -15.11 7.31 20.46
C ARG A 31 -13.88 6.48 20.81
N VAL A 32 -13.20 6.01 19.79
CA VAL A 32 -11.91 5.32 19.91
C VAL A 32 -10.81 6.36 20.09
N THR A 33 -10.07 6.27 21.19
CA THR A 33 -8.91 7.13 21.47
C THR A 33 -7.65 6.66 20.75
N ASP A 34 -7.50 5.34 20.56
CA ASP A 34 -6.35 4.74 19.88
C ASP A 34 -6.78 3.52 19.05
N VAL A 35 -6.67 3.65 17.73
CA VAL A 35 -7.04 2.60 16.77
C VAL A 35 -6.05 1.43 16.75
N THR A 36 -4.82 1.63 17.22
CA THR A 36 -3.78 0.59 17.22
C THR A 36 -3.98 -0.42 18.35
N THR A 37 -4.63 -0.02 19.43
CA THR A 37 -4.87 -0.84 20.62
C THR A 37 -6.31 -1.33 20.74
N HIS A 38 -7.27 -0.62 20.14
CA HIS A 38 -8.69 -0.95 20.22
C HIS A 38 -9.00 -2.38 19.71
N PRO A 39 -9.74 -3.23 20.46
CA PRO A 39 -10.02 -4.62 20.08
C PRO A 39 -10.60 -4.80 18.67
N ALA A 40 -11.41 -3.85 18.21
CA ALA A 40 -12.01 -3.90 16.87
C ALA A 40 -11.01 -3.70 15.73
N PHE A 41 -9.87 -3.02 15.96
CA PHE A 41 -8.98 -2.56 14.89
C PHE A 41 -7.54 -3.06 15.03
N ARG A 42 -7.09 -3.37 16.25
CA ARG A 42 -5.69 -3.76 16.54
C ARG A 42 -5.16 -4.88 15.65
N ASN A 43 -6.00 -5.87 15.32
CA ASN A 43 -5.58 -7.00 14.49
C ASN A 43 -5.48 -6.61 13.01
N ALA A 44 -6.43 -5.81 12.52
CA ALA A 44 -6.41 -5.31 11.15
C ALA A 44 -5.21 -4.37 10.94
N ALA A 45 -4.96 -3.44 11.88
CA ALA A 45 -3.81 -2.55 11.86
C ALA A 45 -2.48 -3.32 11.82
N ARG A 46 -2.34 -4.38 12.65
CA ARG A 46 -1.16 -5.26 12.62
C ARG A 46 -1.00 -6.02 11.30
N MET A 47 -2.10 -6.42 10.65
CA MET A 47 -2.02 -7.08 9.34
C MET A 47 -1.52 -6.13 8.25
N VAL A 48 -1.95 -4.87 8.28
CA VAL A 48 -1.43 -3.85 7.36
C VAL A 48 0.02 -3.51 7.67
N ALA A 49 0.41 -3.42 8.95
CA ALA A 49 1.79 -3.22 9.36
C ALA A 49 2.73 -4.30 8.78
N ARG A 50 2.29 -5.57 8.74
CA ARG A 50 3.05 -6.66 8.11
C ARG A 50 3.27 -6.47 6.60
N LEU A 51 2.35 -5.81 5.90
CA LEU A 51 2.55 -5.50 4.48
C LEU A 51 3.68 -4.48 4.30
N TYR A 52 3.74 -3.48 5.17
CA TYR A 52 4.82 -2.50 5.20
C TYR A 52 6.17 -3.13 5.58
N ASP A 53 6.18 -4.03 6.57
CA ASP A 53 7.39 -4.79 6.93
C ASP A 53 7.89 -5.65 5.76
N ALA A 54 6.97 -6.24 4.97
CA ALA A 54 7.33 -7.07 3.82
C ALA A 54 8.02 -6.29 2.69
N LEU A 55 7.81 -4.97 2.58
CA LEU A 55 8.53 -4.11 1.62
C LEU A 55 10.03 -3.97 1.97
N HIS A 56 10.38 -4.21 3.24
CA HIS A 56 11.75 -4.10 3.75
C HIS A 56 12.44 -5.46 3.88
N ASP A 57 11.72 -6.56 3.67
CA ASP A 57 12.24 -7.92 3.70
C ASP A 57 13.13 -8.17 2.47
N PRO A 58 14.45 -8.43 2.64
CA PRO A 58 15.36 -8.66 1.53
C PRO A 58 14.93 -9.82 0.62
N ALA A 59 14.24 -10.83 1.16
CA ALA A 59 13.79 -11.99 0.40
C ALA A 59 12.61 -11.68 -0.53
N LYS A 60 11.90 -10.58 -0.29
CA LYS A 60 10.70 -10.18 -1.05
C LYS A 60 10.90 -8.90 -1.84
N LYS A 61 12.01 -8.20 -1.63
CA LYS A 61 12.32 -6.89 -2.22
C LYS A 61 12.19 -6.91 -3.74
N ASP A 62 12.70 -7.94 -4.42
CA ASP A 62 12.67 -8.03 -5.89
C ASP A 62 11.26 -8.19 -6.47
N ILE A 63 10.31 -8.68 -5.67
CA ILE A 63 8.91 -8.92 -6.09
C ILE A 63 8.02 -7.75 -5.66
N LEU A 64 8.23 -7.24 -4.45
CA LEU A 64 7.34 -6.28 -3.79
C LEU A 64 7.80 -4.83 -3.93
N THR A 65 8.95 -4.56 -4.54
CA THR A 65 9.48 -3.20 -4.68
C THR A 65 9.97 -2.88 -6.09
N VAL A 66 9.84 -1.61 -6.47
CA VAL A 66 10.41 -1.01 -7.68
C VAL A 66 10.99 0.36 -7.34
N GLU A 67 11.90 0.85 -8.17
CA GLU A 67 12.34 2.24 -8.09
C GLU A 67 11.17 3.18 -8.37
N THR A 68 11.11 4.24 -7.56
CA THR A 68 10.17 5.36 -7.69
C THR A 68 10.47 6.18 -8.95
N ASP A 69 9.43 6.73 -9.57
CA ASP A 69 9.50 7.59 -10.75
C ASP A 69 9.67 9.09 -10.42
N THR A 70 9.78 9.45 -9.13
CA THR A 70 9.85 10.83 -8.63
C THR A 70 11.26 11.42 -8.61
N GLY A 71 12.29 10.63 -8.93
CA GLY A 71 13.70 11.07 -8.91
C GLY A 71 14.30 11.22 -7.50
N ASN A 72 13.61 10.75 -6.45
CA ASN A 72 14.14 10.76 -5.08
C ASN A 72 15.17 9.64 -4.79
N GLY A 73 15.46 8.75 -5.76
CA GLY A 73 16.37 7.62 -5.58
C GLY A 73 15.85 6.54 -4.61
N GLY A 74 14.54 6.52 -4.37
CA GLY A 74 13.89 5.61 -3.45
C GLY A 74 13.26 4.38 -4.12
N PHE A 75 12.60 3.58 -3.30
CA PHE A 75 11.78 2.45 -3.76
C PHE A 75 10.35 2.55 -3.22
N THR A 76 9.41 1.93 -3.93
CA THR A 76 8.01 1.83 -3.53
C THR A 76 7.42 0.52 -4.02
N HIS A 77 6.21 0.18 -3.56
CA HIS A 77 5.50 -0.99 -4.06
C HIS A 77 5.07 -0.77 -5.52
N PRO A 78 5.19 -1.78 -6.43
CA PRO A 78 4.94 -1.64 -7.86
C PRO A 78 3.63 -0.94 -8.22
N PHE A 79 2.58 -1.20 -7.45
CA PHE A 79 1.25 -0.62 -7.67
C PHE A 79 1.16 0.89 -7.41
N PHE A 80 2.12 1.48 -6.68
CA PHE A 80 2.17 2.93 -6.42
C PHE A 80 2.89 3.70 -7.53
N ARG A 81 3.61 3.01 -8.42
CA ARG A 81 4.20 3.60 -9.61
C ARG A 81 3.20 3.53 -10.75
N ALA A 82 3.06 4.62 -11.50
CA ALA A 82 2.21 4.60 -12.69
C ALA A 82 2.68 3.48 -13.63
N PRO A 83 1.79 2.62 -14.15
CA PRO A 83 2.19 1.62 -15.11
C PRO A 83 2.85 2.33 -16.29
N PRO A 84 3.99 1.84 -16.79
CA PRO A 84 4.59 2.42 -17.98
C PRO A 84 3.54 2.44 -19.08
N ALA A 85 3.48 3.54 -19.83
CA ALA A 85 2.55 3.67 -20.94
C ALA A 85 2.63 2.40 -21.78
N ARG A 86 1.50 1.71 -21.93
CA ARG A 86 1.39 0.51 -22.75
C ARG A 86 1.99 0.88 -24.11
N SER A 87 3.09 0.28 -24.51
CA SER A 87 3.41 0.27 -25.94
C SER A 87 2.16 -0.32 -26.59
N ARG A 88 1.56 0.46 -27.49
CA ARG A 88 0.31 0.09 -28.16
C ARG A 88 0.64 -1.01 -29.16
N THR A 89 0.94 -2.19 -28.68
CA THR A 89 0.97 -3.41 -29.48
C THR A 89 -0.28 -4.18 -29.09
N SER A 90 -1.38 -3.83 -29.76
CA SER A 90 -2.54 -4.69 -29.83
C SER A 90 -2.15 -5.96 -30.57
N SER A 91 -1.88 -7.03 -29.85
CA SER A 91 -1.95 -8.38 -30.39
C SER A 91 -2.16 -9.38 -29.26
N ALA A 92 -3.33 -9.31 -28.65
CA ALA A 92 -3.96 -10.50 -28.08
C ALA A 92 -5.39 -10.51 -28.63
N PRO A 93 -5.78 -11.56 -29.40
CA PRO A 93 -7.10 -11.61 -30.00
C PRO A 93 -8.15 -11.66 -28.88
N ALA A 94 -9.17 -10.82 -28.98
CA ALA A 94 -10.34 -10.91 -28.12
C ALA A 94 -10.93 -12.32 -28.24
N THR A 95 -10.88 -13.11 -27.17
CA THR A 95 -11.61 -14.36 -27.08
C THR A 95 -13.10 -14.02 -27.13
N PRO A 96 -13.88 -14.51 -28.12
CA PRO A 96 -15.31 -14.25 -28.13
C PRO A 96 -15.96 -15.02 -26.97
N SER A 97 -16.70 -14.30 -26.13
CA SER A 97 -17.53 -14.88 -25.07
C SER A 97 -18.65 -15.73 -25.69
N PRO A 98 -18.82 -17.01 -25.30
CA PRO A 98 -19.91 -17.83 -25.80
C PRO A 98 -21.10 -17.64 -24.86
N ASN A 99 -21.98 -16.67 -25.11
CA ASN A 99 -23.37 -16.69 -24.64
C ASN A 99 -24.14 -15.46 -25.15
N GLY A 100 -24.62 -15.54 -26.40
CA GLY A 100 -25.81 -14.82 -26.84
C GLY A 100 -26.99 -15.77 -26.72
N ARG A 101 -27.82 -15.61 -25.67
CA ARG A 101 -29.14 -16.22 -25.57
C ARG A 101 -30.15 -15.32 -26.29
N VAL A 102 -30.99 -16.00 -27.09
CA VAL A 102 -32.21 -15.61 -27.85
C VAL A 102 -32.08 -14.54 -28.91
#